data_AF-A0A373VNG7-F1
#
_entry.id   AF-A0A373VNG7-F1
#
_cell.length_a   1.000
_cell.length_b   1.000
_cell.length_c   1.000
_cell.angle_alpha   90.00
_cell.angle_beta   90.00
_cell.angle_gamma   90.00
#
_symmetry.space_group_name_H-M   'P 1'
#
loop_
_entity.id
_entity.type
_entity.pdbx_description
1 polymer ?
#
loop_
_entity_poly.entity_id
_entity_poly.type
_entity_poly.pdbx_seq_one_letter_code
_entity_poly.pdbx_strand_id
1 'polypeptide(L)'
;MNKTNLRKLSICIITILMTFSLWGCGNSKSVKSEKATQKCTLYVTCINAINSNKLQDNIRKAQPKDGVIYETKEVKFTEGESCFDILERELKNEGILIESSITPATKSVYIEGINNLYEFDCGKQSGWMYTVNGDVPNVSCSEYKIKENDEIKFQYTCNLGEDIEKK
;
A
#
# COMPACT_ATOMS: atom_id res chain seq x y z
N MET A 1 -25.18 -32.36 71.24
CA MET A 1 -23.87 -32.98 70.91
C MET A 1 -22.79 -32.04 71.43
N ASN A 2 -21.92 -32.58 72.29
CA ASN A 2 -21.00 -31.88 73.17
C ASN A 2 -19.69 -31.49 72.47
N LYS A 3 -19.14 -30.34 72.90
CA LYS A 3 -17.72 -30.07 73.24
C LYS A 3 -16.72 -30.09 72.07
N THR A 4 -15.70 -29.24 71.94
CA THR A 4 -14.94 -28.30 72.80
C THR A 4 -13.75 -27.84 71.93
N ASN A 5 -13.13 -26.66 72.00
CA ASN A 5 -12.25 -26.11 73.04
C ASN A 5 -11.72 -24.75 72.48
N LEU A 6 -11.76 -23.62 73.21
CA LEU A 6 -10.71 -23.12 74.14
C LEU A 6 -9.48 -22.55 73.35
N ARG A 7 -9.03 -21.29 73.46
CA ARG A 7 -8.63 -20.52 74.66
C ARG A 7 -8.32 -19.04 74.35
N LYS A 8 -8.80 -18.15 75.24
CA LYS A 8 -8.11 -17.04 75.97
C LYS A 8 -7.18 -16.04 75.24
N LEU A 9 -7.59 -14.76 75.29
CA LEU A 9 -6.92 -13.61 75.95
C LEU A 9 -5.39 -13.42 75.75
N SER A 10 -4.98 -12.31 75.09
CA SER A 10 -4.06 -11.29 75.66
C SER A 10 -3.53 -10.26 74.64
N ILE A 11 -3.59 -9.01 75.09
CA ILE A 11 -2.80 -7.79 74.83
C ILE A 11 -1.41 -8.00 74.18
N CYS A 12 -1.02 -7.12 73.23
CA CYS A 12 0.32 -6.51 73.01
C CYS A 12 0.32 -5.71 71.67
N ILE A 13 0.37 -4.37 71.65
CA ILE A 13 1.56 -3.51 71.59
C ILE A 13 2.40 -3.64 70.30
N ILE A 14 2.30 -2.59 69.47
CA ILE A 14 3.30 -1.98 68.58
C ILE A 14 4.01 -2.86 67.55
N THR A 15 3.74 -2.60 66.26
CA THR A 15 4.80 -2.46 65.23
C THR A 15 4.42 -1.40 64.19
N ILE A 16 5.30 -0.41 64.08
CA ILE A 16 5.33 0.65 63.06
C ILE A 16 5.86 0.04 61.75
N LEU A 17 5.21 0.32 60.62
CA LEU A 17 5.92 0.40 59.33
C LEU A 17 5.15 1.28 58.33
N MET A 18 5.84 2.35 57.92
CA MET A 18 5.52 3.22 56.79
C MET A 18 5.11 2.41 55.55
N THR A 19 4.14 2.92 54.80
CA THR A 19 4.31 3.17 53.35
C THR A 19 3.19 4.06 52.83
N PHE A 20 3.61 5.27 52.44
CA PHE A 20 3.13 6.03 51.29
C PHE A 20 1.62 6.04 51.00
N SER A 21 1.01 7.15 51.43
CA SER A 21 -0.03 7.83 50.66
C SER A 21 0.34 7.89 49.18
N LEU A 22 -0.53 7.38 48.31
CA LEU A 22 -1.26 8.16 47.31
C LEU A 22 -1.95 7.16 46.37
N TRP A 23 -3.28 7.08 46.49
CA TRP A 23 -4.14 6.49 45.47
C TRP A 23 -4.00 7.30 44.18
N GLY A 24 -3.10 6.88 43.30
CA GLY A 24 -3.12 7.23 41.89
C GLY A 24 -3.92 6.19 41.12
N CYS A 25 -5.25 6.21 41.24
CA CYS A 25 -6.11 5.45 40.32
C CYS A 25 -6.23 6.25 39.01
N GLY A 26 -5.13 6.28 38.25
CA GLY A 26 -5.13 6.79 36.90
C GLY A 26 -5.89 5.81 36.01
N ASN A 27 -7.21 5.98 35.92
CA ASN A 27 -8.02 5.34 34.91
C ASN A 27 -7.65 5.98 33.56
N SER A 28 -6.59 5.48 32.93
CA SER A 28 -6.26 5.82 31.56
C SER A 28 -7.39 5.26 30.70
N LYS A 29 -8.37 6.13 30.40
CA LYS A 29 -9.24 5.93 29.26
C LYS A 29 -8.30 5.76 28.07
N SER A 30 -8.17 4.53 27.59
CA SER A 30 -7.59 4.25 26.29
C SER A 30 -8.47 4.95 25.26
N VAL A 31 -8.08 6.17 24.91
CA VAL A 31 -8.62 6.86 23.75
C VAL A 31 -8.22 5.98 22.58
N LYS A 32 -9.18 5.21 22.04
CA LYS A 32 -9.08 4.67 20.69
C LYS A 32 -8.94 5.88 19.78
N SER A 33 -7.70 6.21 19.45
CA SER A 33 -7.38 7.03 18.29
C SER A 33 -7.95 6.29 17.09
N GLU A 34 -9.02 6.83 16.49
CA GLU A 34 -9.37 6.48 15.12
C GLU A 34 -8.18 6.92 14.26
N LYS A 35 -7.27 5.98 13.95
CA LYS A 35 -6.13 6.24 13.05
C LYS A 35 -6.75 6.80 11.76
N ALA A 36 -6.42 8.05 11.42
CA ALA A 36 -6.90 8.69 10.21
C ALA A 36 -6.68 7.74 9.03
N THR A 37 -7.73 7.48 8.25
CA THR A 37 -7.65 6.57 7.13
C THR A 37 -6.81 7.24 6.05
N GLN A 38 -5.59 6.75 5.84
CA GLN A 38 -4.68 7.29 4.86
C GLN A 38 -5.12 6.92 3.45
N LYS A 39 -4.91 7.83 2.50
CA LYS A 39 -5.33 7.69 1.10
C LYS A 39 -4.30 8.22 0.11
N CYS A 40 -4.27 7.59 -1.05
CA CYS A 40 -3.55 8.01 -2.24
C CYS A 40 -4.50 7.94 -3.44
N THR A 41 -4.03 8.29 -4.64
CA THR A 41 -4.76 8.01 -5.89
C THR A 41 -3.97 7.06 -6.79
N LEU A 42 -4.70 6.22 -7.53
CA LEU A 42 -4.15 5.33 -8.54
C LEU A 42 -4.82 5.59 -9.89
N TYR A 43 -4.02 5.63 -10.95
CA TYR A 43 -4.46 5.72 -12.34
C TYR A 43 -3.58 4.85 -13.24
N VAL A 44 -4.17 4.11 -14.18
CA VAL A 44 -3.42 3.26 -15.13
C VAL A 44 -3.88 3.53 -16.56
N THR A 45 -2.93 3.86 -17.44
CA THR A 45 -3.22 4.19 -18.84
C THR A 45 -2.23 3.59 -19.84
N CYS A 46 -2.75 3.21 -21.00
CA CYS A 46 -2.00 2.78 -22.17
C CYS A 46 -2.22 3.70 -23.38
N ILE A 47 -2.64 4.96 -23.17
CA ILE A 47 -2.99 5.91 -24.24
C ILE A 47 -1.89 6.05 -25.31
N ASN A 48 -0.62 6.06 -24.88
CA ASN A 48 0.52 6.14 -25.80
C ASN A 48 0.61 4.91 -26.71
N ALA A 49 0.33 3.71 -26.18
CA ALA A 49 0.35 2.47 -26.94
C ALA A 49 -0.75 2.47 -28.01
N ILE A 50 -1.98 2.81 -27.63
CA ILE A 50 -3.13 2.78 -28.55
C ILE A 50 -3.11 3.90 -29.59
N ASN A 51 -2.28 4.92 -29.41
CA ASN A 51 -2.02 5.97 -30.41
C ASN A 51 -0.74 5.71 -31.22
N SER A 52 0.13 4.82 -30.77
CA SER A 52 1.37 4.48 -31.44
C SER A 52 1.14 3.62 -32.68
N ASN A 53 1.82 3.92 -33.78
CA ASN A 53 1.83 3.07 -34.98
C ASN A 53 2.66 1.78 -34.81
N LYS A 54 3.37 1.62 -33.69
CA LYS A 54 4.18 0.44 -33.38
C LYS A 54 3.35 -0.71 -32.79
N LEU A 55 2.20 -0.39 -32.19
CA LEU A 55 1.33 -1.40 -31.58
C LEU A 55 0.61 -2.21 -32.66
N GLN A 56 0.62 -3.54 -32.51
CA GLN A 56 -0.10 -4.43 -33.43
C GLN A 56 -1.62 -4.26 -33.28
N ASP A 57 -2.35 -4.33 -34.39
CA ASP A 57 -3.79 -4.04 -34.43
C ASP A 57 -4.64 -4.99 -33.59
N ASN A 58 -4.27 -6.26 -33.49
CA ASN A 58 -4.97 -7.24 -32.64
C ASN A 58 -4.85 -6.87 -31.15
N ILE A 59 -3.68 -6.43 -30.71
CA ILE A 59 -3.45 -5.98 -29.34
C ILE A 59 -4.20 -4.67 -29.09
N ARG A 60 -4.10 -3.71 -30.02
CA ARG A 60 -4.82 -2.43 -29.94
C ARG A 60 -6.32 -2.61 -29.76
N LYS A 61 -6.94 -3.54 -30.48
CA LYS A 61 -8.38 -3.84 -30.40
C LYS A 61 -8.81 -4.45 -29.05
N ALA A 62 -7.88 -5.04 -28.30
CA ALA A 62 -8.14 -5.60 -26.99
C ALA A 62 -8.04 -4.56 -25.86
N GLN A 63 -7.50 -3.36 -26.15
CA GLN A 63 -7.35 -2.29 -25.16
C GLN A 63 -8.57 -1.35 -25.13
N PRO A 64 -8.81 -0.65 -24.00
CA PRO A 64 -9.78 0.45 -23.93
C PRO A 64 -9.50 1.50 -25.00
N LYS A 65 -10.56 2.01 -25.65
CA LYS A 65 -10.42 2.94 -26.79
C LYS A 65 -9.87 4.31 -26.41
N ASP A 66 -10.09 4.72 -25.17
CA ASP A 66 -9.55 5.92 -24.55
C ASP A 66 -8.21 5.66 -23.85
N GLY A 67 -7.72 4.42 -23.87
CA GLY A 67 -6.47 4.01 -23.24
C GLY A 67 -6.52 4.02 -21.72
N VAL A 68 -7.68 4.18 -21.08
CA VAL A 68 -7.79 4.15 -19.63
C VAL A 68 -8.10 2.73 -19.16
N ILE A 69 -7.12 2.09 -18.50
CA ILE A 69 -7.26 0.73 -17.98
C ILE A 69 -7.87 0.77 -16.57
N TYR A 70 -7.47 1.76 -15.78
CA TYR A 70 -8.00 1.99 -14.44
C TYR A 70 -8.14 3.51 -14.24
N GLU A 71 -9.39 3.97 -14.18
CA GLU A 71 -9.74 5.37 -13.90
C GLU A 71 -9.14 5.87 -12.59
N THR A 72 -8.91 7.18 -12.48
CA THR A 72 -8.36 7.75 -11.24
C THR A 72 -9.31 7.48 -10.08
N LYS A 73 -8.86 6.68 -9.11
CA LYS A 73 -9.62 6.38 -7.89
C LYS A 73 -8.80 6.72 -6.66
N GLU A 74 -9.50 7.18 -5.63
CA GLU A 74 -8.95 7.35 -4.29
C GLU A 74 -8.87 5.98 -3.62
N VAL A 75 -7.68 5.59 -3.17
CA VAL A 75 -7.38 4.27 -2.61
C VAL A 75 -6.93 4.43 -1.17
N LYS A 76 -7.54 3.66 -0.28
CA LYS A 76 -7.10 3.58 1.11
C LYS A 76 -5.88 2.69 1.22
N PHE A 77 -4.91 3.11 2.02
CA PHE A 77 -3.72 2.30 2.27
C PHE A 77 -3.35 2.28 3.76
N THR A 78 -2.61 1.24 4.13
CA THR A 78 -2.01 1.05 5.44
C THR A 78 -0.54 1.40 5.39
N GLU A 79 -0.03 1.88 6.52
CA GLU A 79 1.36 2.30 6.64
C GLU A 79 2.32 1.17 6.27
N GLY A 80 3.24 1.44 5.34
CA GLY A 80 4.22 0.47 4.85
C GLY A 80 3.83 -0.24 3.54
N GLU A 81 2.61 -0.06 3.04
CA GLU A 81 2.25 -0.49 1.68
C GLU A 81 3.07 0.24 0.61
N SER A 82 3.45 -0.51 -0.42
CA SER A 82 4.17 -0.02 -1.58
C SER A 82 3.25 0.35 -2.75
N CYS A 83 3.78 1.07 -3.74
CA CYS A 83 3.05 1.33 -4.98
C CYS A 83 2.63 0.02 -5.67
N PHE A 84 3.48 -1.01 -5.63
CA PHE A 84 3.14 -2.32 -6.19
C PHE A 84 1.99 -3.00 -5.43
N ASP A 85 1.99 -2.96 -4.09
CA ASP A 85 0.91 -3.57 -3.29
C ASP A 85 -0.46 -2.95 -3.64
N ILE A 86 -0.51 -1.63 -3.80
CA ILE A 86 -1.72 -0.92 -4.24
C ILE A 86 -2.10 -1.28 -5.67
N LEU A 87 -1.16 -1.25 -6.61
CA LEU A 87 -1.46 -1.60 -8.01
C LEU A 87 -2.02 -3.02 -8.10
N GLU A 88 -1.33 -4.01 -7.53
CA GLU A 88 -1.72 -5.42 -7.62
C GLU A 88 -3.11 -5.64 -7.00
N ARG A 89 -3.35 -5.09 -5.81
CA ARG A 89 -4.64 -5.24 -5.13
C ARG A 89 -5.78 -4.61 -5.92
N GLU A 90 -5.62 -3.36 -6.34
CA GLU A 90 -6.70 -2.62 -6.99
C GLU A 90 -7.01 -3.18 -8.38
N LEU A 91 -6.00 -3.58 -9.16
CA LEU A 91 -6.24 -4.23 -10.45
C LEU A 91 -6.90 -5.61 -10.29
N LYS A 92 -6.45 -6.40 -9.31
CA LYS A 92 -7.06 -7.70 -9.01
C LYS A 92 -8.52 -7.57 -8.59
N ASN A 93 -8.87 -6.54 -7.80
CA ASN A 93 -10.24 -6.26 -7.40
C ASN A 93 -11.16 -5.95 -8.59
N GLU A 94 -10.62 -5.33 -9.65
CA GLU A 94 -11.33 -5.04 -10.91
C GLU A 94 -11.24 -6.20 -11.92
N GLY A 95 -10.58 -7.31 -11.59
CA GLY A 95 -10.36 -8.42 -12.51
C GLY A 95 -9.42 -8.09 -13.67
N ILE A 96 -8.58 -7.06 -13.53
CA ILE A 96 -7.59 -6.65 -14.51
C ILE A 96 -6.32 -7.48 -14.29
N LEU A 97 -5.85 -8.13 -15.36
CA LEU A 97 -4.63 -8.93 -15.32
C LEU A 97 -3.40 -8.03 -15.10
N ILE A 98 -2.53 -8.45 -14.19
CA ILE A 98 -1.18 -7.93 -14.00
C ILE A 98 -0.21 -9.11 -14.00
N GLU A 99 0.89 -8.96 -14.72
CA GLU A 99 2.00 -9.92 -14.73
C GLU A 99 3.30 -9.20 -14.41
N SER A 100 4.10 -9.79 -13.52
CA SER A 100 5.31 -9.20 -12.99
C SER A 100 6.30 -10.26 -12.54
N SER A 101 7.59 -9.93 -12.60
CA SER A 101 8.67 -10.74 -12.04
C SER A 101 9.39 -10.04 -10.90
N ILE A 102 10.04 -10.85 -10.07
CA ILE A 102 10.85 -10.38 -8.94
C ILE A 102 12.31 -10.62 -9.27
N THR A 103 13.13 -9.58 -9.17
CA THR A 103 14.59 -9.73 -9.22
C THR A 103 15.08 -10.34 -7.91
N PRO A 104 15.63 -11.57 -7.88
CA PRO A 104 15.91 -12.24 -6.61
C PRO A 104 16.93 -11.52 -5.71
N ALA A 105 17.90 -10.83 -6.31
CA ALA A 105 18.97 -10.15 -5.57
C ALA A 105 18.47 -8.93 -4.79
N THR A 106 17.54 -8.16 -5.36
CA THR A 106 17.04 -6.91 -4.79
C THR A 106 15.63 -7.03 -4.24
N LYS A 107 14.89 -8.08 -4.61
CA LYS A 107 13.44 -8.24 -4.41
C LYS A 107 12.61 -7.12 -5.06
N SER A 108 13.20 -6.39 -6.01
CA SER A 108 12.52 -5.38 -6.81
C SER A 108 11.55 -6.06 -7.76
N VAL A 109 10.37 -5.47 -7.92
CA VAL A 109 9.37 -5.93 -8.88
C VAL A 109 9.55 -5.21 -10.21
N TYR A 110 9.41 -5.97 -11.31
CA TYR A 110 9.32 -5.48 -12.67
C TYR A 110 7.96 -5.88 -13.26
N ILE A 111 7.23 -4.90 -13.80
CA ILE A 111 5.91 -5.14 -14.40
C ILE A 111 6.10 -5.49 -15.87
N GLU A 112 5.75 -6.73 -16.21
CA GLU A 112 5.87 -7.27 -17.56
C GLU A 112 4.63 -6.93 -18.39
N GLY A 113 3.44 -6.93 -17.77
CA GLY A 113 2.20 -6.63 -18.47
C GLY A 113 1.07 -6.18 -17.57
N ILE A 114 0.20 -5.33 -18.11
CA ILE A 114 -1.09 -4.95 -17.51
C ILE A 114 -2.14 -5.02 -18.61
N ASN A 115 -3.28 -5.66 -18.32
CA ASN A 115 -4.41 -5.78 -19.23
C ASN A 115 -4.04 -6.38 -20.61
N ASN A 116 -3.22 -7.44 -20.62
CA ASN A 116 -2.70 -8.09 -21.84
C ASN A 116 -1.91 -7.15 -22.77
N LEU A 117 -1.38 -6.03 -22.26
CA LEU A 117 -0.41 -5.19 -22.94
C LEU A 117 0.93 -5.34 -22.22
N TYR A 118 1.91 -5.87 -22.94
CA TYR A 118 3.19 -6.29 -22.41
C TYR A 118 4.30 -5.32 -22.76
N GLU A 119 5.38 -5.39 -21.99
CA GLU A 119 6.66 -4.84 -22.43
C GLU A 119 6.97 -5.28 -23.86
N PHE A 120 7.61 -4.38 -24.60
CA PHE A 120 7.99 -4.60 -26.00
C PHE A 120 6.87 -4.69 -27.05
N ASP A 121 5.59 -4.63 -26.68
CA ASP A 121 4.47 -4.60 -27.66
C ASP A 121 4.50 -3.37 -28.58
N CYS A 122 5.19 -2.29 -28.18
CA CYS A 122 5.51 -1.14 -29.03
C CYS A 122 7.01 -1.03 -29.37
N GLY A 123 7.74 -2.15 -29.34
CA GLY A 123 9.17 -2.25 -29.64
C GLY A 123 10.07 -2.22 -28.40
N LYS A 124 11.38 -2.45 -28.59
CA LYS A 124 12.37 -2.69 -27.51
C LYS A 124 12.49 -1.60 -26.41
N GLN A 125 11.95 -0.41 -26.67
CA GLN A 125 11.97 0.74 -25.77
C GLN A 125 10.63 0.95 -25.05
N SER A 126 9.68 0.03 -25.22
CA SER A 126 8.34 0.12 -24.67
C SER A 126 8.15 -0.75 -23.45
N GLY A 127 7.28 -0.31 -22.54
CA GLY A 127 7.02 -0.99 -21.28
C GLY A 127 6.22 -0.13 -20.31
N TRP A 128 6.06 -0.62 -19.08
CA TRP A 128 5.32 0.04 -18.02
C TRP A 128 6.23 0.92 -17.18
N MET A 129 5.86 2.18 -17.02
CA MET A 129 6.54 3.12 -16.13
C MET A 129 5.56 3.67 -15.10
N TYR A 130 6.07 3.97 -13.91
CA TYR A 130 5.28 4.55 -12.85
C TYR A 130 5.83 5.92 -12.45
N THR A 131 4.92 6.79 -12.04
CA THR A 131 5.23 8.11 -11.49
C THR A 131 4.51 8.30 -10.18
N VAL A 132 5.12 9.04 -9.26
CA VAL A 132 4.48 9.50 -8.03
C VAL A 132 4.55 11.02 -8.00
N ASN A 133 3.39 11.68 -7.92
CA ASN A 133 3.26 13.15 -7.96
C ASN A 133 3.90 13.79 -9.21
N GLY A 134 3.91 13.05 -10.33
CA GLY A 134 4.48 13.47 -11.61
C GLY A 134 5.99 13.22 -11.78
N ASP A 135 6.68 12.73 -10.75
CA ASP A 135 8.10 12.35 -10.82
C ASP A 135 8.26 10.85 -11.06
N VAL A 136 9.29 10.45 -11.82
CA VAL A 136 9.68 9.04 -11.99
C VAL A 136 10.63 8.66 -10.84
N PRO A 137 10.24 7.80 -9.88
CA PRO A 137 11.12 7.49 -8.77
C PRO A 137 12.28 6.60 -9.21
N ASN A 138 13.46 6.81 -8.61
CA ASN A 138 14.69 6.03 -8.89
C ASN A 138 14.77 4.70 -8.11
N VAL A 139 13.61 4.13 -7.75
CA VAL A 139 13.48 2.87 -7.00
C VAL A 139 12.40 2.01 -7.65
N SER A 140 12.30 0.73 -7.28
CA SER A 140 11.19 -0.11 -7.75
C SER A 140 9.86 0.30 -7.12
N CYS A 141 8.75 0.08 -7.83
CA CYS A 141 7.41 0.31 -7.31
C CYS A 141 7.09 -0.55 -6.06
N SER A 142 7.78 -1.69 -5.86
CA SER A 142 7.67 -2.49 -4.64
C SER A 142 8.47 -1.92 -3.44
N GLU A 143 9.38 -0.99 -3.69
CA GLU A 143 10.22 -0.35 -2.68
C GLU A 143 9.67 1.01 -2.24
N TYR A 144 9.00 1.73 -3.15
CA TYR A 144 8.38 3.03 -2.83
C TYR A 144 7.24 2.87 -1.81
N LYS A 145 7.40 3.45 -0.63
CA LYS A 145 6.36 3.47 0.42
C LYS A 145 5.44 4.67 0.26
N ILE A 146 4.15 4.39 0.15
CA ILE A 146 3.11 5.38 -0.14
C ILE A 146 2.94 6.33 1.05
N LYS A 147 2.69 7.60 0.71
CA LYS A 147 2.38 8.68 1.64
C LYS A 147 0.98 9.20 1.36
N GLU A 148 0.44 9.87 2.37
CA GLU A 148 -0.85 10.55 2.26
C GLU A 148 -0.86 11.52 1.07
N ASN A 149 -1.92 11.44 0.26
CA ASN A 149 -2.15 12.23 -0.95
C ASN A 149 -1.18 11.98 -2.11
N ASP A 150 -0.39 10.90 -2.09
CA ASP A 150 0.40 10.56 -3.27
C ASP A 150 -0.49 10.30 -4.50
N GLU A 151 -0.09 10.85 -5.63
CA GLU A 151 -0.70 10.60 -6.94
C GLU A 151 0.13 9.58 -7.72
N ILE A 152 -0.36 8.34 -7.80
CA ILE A 152 0.35 7.23 -8.44
C ILE A 152 -0.25 7.01 -9.83
N LYS A 153 0.61 7.08 -10.85
CA LYS A 153 0.23 6.73 -12.23
C LYS A 153 1.10 5.60 -12.76
N PHE A 154 0.49 4.62 -13.42
CA PHE A 154 1.20 3.66 -14.28
C PHE A 154 0.85 3.96 -15.74
N GLN A 155 1.87 4.22 -16.54
CA GLN A 155 1.75 4.68 -17.91
C GLN A 155 2.56 3.76 -18.83
N TYR A 156 1.94 3.31 -19.91
CA TYR A 156 2.69 2.60 -20.95
C TYR A 156 3.50 3.61 -21.79
N THR A 157 4.80 3.37 -21.91
CA THR A 157 5.70 4.15 -22.78
C THR A 157 5.97 3.39 -24.07
N CYS A 158 6.07 4.11 -25.18
CA CYS A 158 6.60 3.61 -26.46
C CYS A 158 8.04 4.10 -26.73
N ASN A 159 8.61 4.90 -25.81
CA ASN A 159 9.88 5.60 -26.00
C ASN A 159 10.64 5.86 -24.67
N LEU A 160 10.95 4.81 -23.89
CA LEU A 160 11.71 4.90 -22.63
C LEU A 160 11.26 5.98 -21.63
N GLY A 161 9.97 6.33 -21.64
CA GLY A 161 9.40 7.36 -20.77
C GLY A 161 9.58 8.79 -21.26
N GLU A 162 10.01 9.01 -22.50
CA GLU A 162 9.96 10.35 -23.11
C GLU A 162 8.52 10.78 -23.44
N ASP A 163 7.60 9.82 -23.57
CA ASP A 163 6.20 10.02 -23.95
C ASP A 163 5.20 9.87 -22.80
N ILE A 164 5.67 9.72 -21.55
CA ILE A 164 4.79 9.69 -20.37
C ILE A 164 4.59 11.10 -19.80
N GLU A 165 3.46 11.32 -19.17
CA GLU A 165 3.17 12.56 -18.45
C GLU A 165 4.08 12.67 -17.22
N LYS A 166 4.73 13.83 -17.08
CA LYS A 166 5.59 14.24 -15.96
C LYS A 166 5.25 15.67 -15.56
N LYS A 167 5.66 16.09 -14.36
CA LYS A 167 5.52 17.48 -13.90
C LYS A 167 6.58 18.41 -14.49
#